data_AF-A0A0G0YDJ4-F1
#
_entry.id   AF-A0A0G0YDJ4-F1
#
_cell.length_a   1.000
_cell.length_b   1.000
_cell.length_c   1.000
_cell.angle_alpha   90.00
_cell.angle_beta   90.00
_cell.angle_gamma   90.00
#
_symmetry.space_group_name_H-M   'P 1'
#
loop_
_entity.id
_entity.type
_entity.pdbx_description
1 polymer ?
#
loop_
_entity_poly.entity_id
_entity_poly.type
_entity_poly.pdbx_seq_one_letter_code
_entity_poly.pdbx_strand_id
1 'polypeptide(L)'
;MILPAIISVAVMAYSIFINGKFIIQLLFIFHLVFLYLYLRQVYYYLLNPLAYEAFSLENISSYINWLAFFFSAATLYGLASFLNLSISWLALIMISATCLLVYQIIWVNKIELRAGLPYILISCLILTELFWSISFLPFNYNIAGLSLAICYYVIIGLVKNHLFNKLDAVKVKTYLLLGLISLSLILFTARWV
;
A
#
# COMPACT_ATOMS: atom_id res chain seq x y z
N MET A 1 4.35 -15.96 -5.04
CA MET A 1 4.54 -14.60 -4.47
C MET A 1 3.94 -13.58 -5.42
N ILE A 2 2.91 -12.85 -5.00
CA ILE A 2 2.10 -12.00 -5.89
C ILE A 2 2.66 -10.56 -5.94
N LEU A 3 3.35 -10.12 -4.89
CA LEU A 3 3.88 -8.76 -4.73
C LEU A 3 4.72 -8.23 -5.91
N PRO A 4 5.66 -8.98 -6.51
CA PRO A 4 6.43 -8.48 -7.65
C PRO A 4 5.56 -8.09 -8.85
N ALA A 5 4.48 -8.83 -9.09
CA ALA A 5 3.53 -8.53 -10.16
C ALA A 5 2.71 -7.29 -9.81
N ILE A 6 2.16 -7.22 -8.59
CA ILE A 6 1.32 -6.10 -8.15
C ILE A 6 2.10 -4.77 -8.19
N ILE A 7 3.31 -4.74 -7.60
CA ILE A 7 4.12 -3.51 -7.60
C ILE A 7 4.52 -3.10 -9.03
N SER A 8 4.85 -4.06 -9.91
CA SER A 8 5.19 -3.74 -11.30
C SER A 8 4.02 -3.13 -12.06
N VAL A 9 2.82 -3.70 -11.92
CA VAL A 9 1.60 -3.15 -12.53
C VAL A 9 1.30 -1.76 -11.96
N ALA A 10 1.40 -1.59 -10.64
CA ALA A 10 1.13 -0.32 -9.98
C ALA A 10 2.11 0.79 -10.41
N VAL A 11 3.40 0.49 -10.49
CA VAL A 11 4.44 1.44 -10.95
C VAL A 11 4.23 1.81 -12.41
N MET A 12 3.96 0.82 -13.28
CA MET A 12 3.69 1.08 -14.70
C MET A 12 2.46 1.98 -14.87
N ALA A 13 1.36 1.66 -14.18
CA ALA A 13 0.13 2.43 -14.28
C ALA A 13 0.29 3.86 -13.74
N TYR A 14 0.99 4.04 -12.62
CA TYR A 14 1.28 5.36 -12.04
C TYR A 14 2.17 6.20 -12.95
N SER A 15 3.13 5.58 -13.66
CA SER A 15 4.06 6.30 -14.55
C SER A 15 3.38 7.06 -15.68
N ILE A 16 2.16 6.65 -16.08
CA ILE A 16 1.35 7.31 -17.12
C ILE A 16 0.99 8.74 -16.72
N PHE A 17 0.86 9.01 -15.41
CA PHE A 17 0.44 10.32 -14.89
C PHE A 17 1.60 11.27 -14.56
N ILE A 18 2.84 10.77 -14.60
CA ILE A 18 4.03 11.57 -14.28
C ILE A 18 4.47 12.35 -15.52
N ASN A 19 4.62 13.66 -15.36
CA ASN A 19 5.26 14.49 -16.37
C ASN A 19 6.79 14.53 -16.15
N GLY A 20 7.55 14.19 -17.19
CA GLY A 20 9.00 14.31 -17.21
C GLY A 20 9.72 12.97 -17.35
N LYS A 21 10.36 12.75 -18.51
CA LYS A 21 11.06 11.51 -18.86
C LYS A 21 12.11 11.10 -17.82
N PHE A 22 12.84 12.07 -17.26
CA PHE A 22 13.86 11.82 -16.25
C PHE A 22 13.26 11.24 -14.95
N ILE A 23 12.13 11.77 -14.48
CA ILE A 23 11.46 11.30 -13.26
C ILE A 23 10.92 9.88 -13.48
N ILE A 24 10.36 9.60 -14.67
CA ILE A 24 9.90 8.26 -15.04
C ILE A 24 11.07 7.27 -15.02
N GLN A 25 12.22 7.61 -15.62
CA GLN A 25 13.41 6.75 -15.59
C GLN A 25 13.89 6.49 -14.15
N LEU A 26 13.94 7.52 -13.31
CA LEU A 26 14.29 7.37 -11.89
C LEU A 26 13.31 6.43 -11.16
N LEU A 27 12.00 6.55 -11.42
CA LEU A 27 10.99 5.66 -10.86
C LEU A 27 11.23 4.20 -11.27
N PHE A 28 11.54 3.93 -12.53
CA PHE A 28 11.83 2.57 -13.00
C PHE A 28 13.14 2.03 -12.42
N ILE A 29 14.20 2.84 -12.33
CA ILE A 29 15.45 2.44 -11.67
C ILE A 29 15.20 2.09 -10.20
N PHE A 30 14.45 2.93 -9.49
CA PHE A 30 14.06 2.68 -8.10
C PHE A 30 13.27 1.37 -7.98
N HIS A 31 12.27 1.15 -8.83
CA HIS A 31 11.49 -0.08 -8.88
C HIS A 31 12.35 -1.33 -9.11
N LEU A 32 13.32 -1.26 -10.03
CA LEU A 32 14.26 -2.37 -10.29
C LEU A 32 15.11 -2.68 -9.07
N VAL A 33 15.60 -1.67 -8.35
CA VAL A 33 16.35 -1.86 -7.10
C VAL A 33 15.47 -2.56 -6.05
N PHE A 34 14.22 -2.13 -5.86
CA PHE A 34 13.29 -2.78 -4.93
C PHE A 34 12.99 -4.23 -5.32
N LEU A 35 12.75 -4.50 -6.60
CA LEU A 35 12.54 -5.86 -7.11
C LEU A 35 13.76 -6.75 -6.87
N TYR A 36 14.96 -6.24 -7.15
CA TYR A 36 16.20 -6.98 -6.91
C TYR A 36 16.37 -7.31 -5.42
N LEU A 37 16.22 -6.31 -4.54
CA LEU A 37 16.33 -6.52 -3.10
C LEU A 37 15.27 -7.52 -2.58
N TYR A 38 14.03 -7.41 -3.06
CA TYR A 38 12.97 -8.34 -2.72
C TYR A 38 13.30 -9.77 -3.15
N LEU A 39 13.60 -9.97 -4.44
CA LEU A 39 13.90 -11.30 -4.99
C LEU A 39 15.15 -11.91 -4.34
N ARG A 40 16.11 -11.10 -3.92
CA ARG A 40 17.26 -11.56 -3.13
C ARG A 40 16.82 -12.12 -1.78
N GLN A 41 15.91 -11.47 -1.06
CA GLN A 41 15.37 -12.02 0.19
C GLN A 41 14.51 -13.26 -0.05
N VAL A 42 13.77 -13.32 -1.15
CA VAL A 42 13.05 -14.54 -1.57
C VAL A 42 14.04 -15.69 -1.80
N TYR A 43 15.14 -15.42 -2.49
CA TYR A 43 16.19 -16.40 -2.75
C TYR A 43 16.78 -16.94 -1.44
N TYR A 44 17.15 -16.08 -0.49
CA TYR A 44 17.65 -16.53 0.81
C TYR A 44 16.59 -17.28 1.61
N TYR A 45 15.35 -16.84 1.56
CA TYR A 45 14.26 -17.52 2.26
C TYR A 45 13.99 -18.95 1.74
N LEU A 46 14.05 -19.16 0.41
CA LEU A 46 13.71 -20.45 -0.21
C LEU A 46 14.91 -21.38 -0.42
N LEU A 47 16.06 -20.84 -0.82
CA LEU A 47 17.19 -21.63 -1.34
C LEU A 47 18.44 -21.57 -0.46
N ASN A 48 18.58 -20.56 0.40
CA ASN A 48 19.70 -20.49 1.33
C ASN A 48 19.30 -20.01 2.74
N PRO A 49 18.57 -20.84 3.51
CA PRO A 49 18.05 -20.45 4.82
C PRO A 49 19.13 -20.11 5.84
N LEU A 50 20.36 -20.61 5.66
CA LEU A 50 21.50 -20.33 6.56
C LEU A 50 21.96 -18.87 6.48
N ALA A 51 21.76 -18.21 5.34
CA ALA A 51 22.07 -16.80 5.14
C ALA A 51 20.85 -15.88 5.35
N TYR A 52 19.69 -16.44 5.74
CA TYR A 52 18.46 -15.68 5.90
C TYR A 52 18.43 -14.93 7.24
N GLU A 53 18.37 -13.60 7.16
CA GLU A 53 18.13 -12.76 8.33
C GLU A 53 16.64 -12.81 8.71
N ALA A 54 16.37 -13.06 10.00
CA ALA A 54 15.02 -13.11 10.53
C ALA A 54 14.26 -11.80 10.28
N PHE A 55 12.99 -11.92 9.88
CA PHE A 55 12.09 -10.80 9.55
C PHE A 55 12.47 -9.95 8.33
N SER A 56 13.54 -10.31 7.61
CA SER A 56 14.02 -9.50 6.48
C SER A 56 13.03 -9.48 5.31
N LEU A 57 12.40 -10.62 4.98
CA LEU A 57 11.36 -10.72 3.95
C LEU A 57 10.09 -9.97 4.38
N GLU A 58 9.71 -10.08 5.65
CA GLU A 58 8.54 -9.46 6.24
C GLU A 58 8.64 -7.92 6.20
N ASN A 59 9.82 -7.39 6.52
CA ASN A 59 10.10 -5.96 6.51
C ASN A 59 10.08 -5.40 5.08
N ILE A 60 10.84 -6.00 4.16
CA ILE A 60 10.88 -5.52 2.76
C ILE A 60 9.52 -5.65 2.08
N SER A 61 8.77 -6.73 2.37
CA SER A 61 7.41 -6.90 1.86
C SER A 61 6.49 -5.81 2.37
N SER A 62 6.60 -5.40 3.65
CA SER A 62 5.76 -4.36 4.22
C SER A 62 5.96 -3.01 3.51
N TYR A 63 7.21 -2.63 3.23
CA TYR A 63 7.52 -1.38 2.51
C TYR A 63 7.03 -1.40 1.07
N ILE A 64 7.30 -2.48 0.33
CA ILE A 64 6.87 -2.61 -1.07
C ILE A 64 5.35 -2.65 -1.17
N ASN A 65 4.69 -3.29 -0.20
CA ASN A 65 3.24 -3.38 -0.17
C ASN A 65 2.58 -2.02 0.07
N TRP A 66 3.12 -1.21 0.99
CA TRP A 66 2.68 0.18 1.17
C TRP A 66 2.87 1.00 -0.11
N LEU A 67 4.02 0.86 -0.78
CA LEU A 67 4.32 1.57 -2.03
C LEU A 67 3.38 1.15 -3.17
N ALA A 68 3.11 -0.16 -3.29
CA ALA A 68 2.18 -0.71 -4.27
C ALA A 68 0.76 -0.20 -4.04
N PHE A 69 0.33 -0.13 -2.79
CA PHE A 69 -0.97 0.44 -2.43
C PHE A 69 -1.05 1.92 -2.82
N PHE A 70 -0.03 2.72 -2.48
CA PHE A 70 0.04 4.13 -2.87
C PHE A 70 -0.06 4.33 -4.38
N PHE A 71 0.77 3.65 -5.17
CA PHE A 71 0.76 3.79 -6.63
C PHE A 71 -0.57 3.32 -7.23
N SER A 72 -1.17 2.25 -6.71
CA SER A 72 -2.48 1.78 -7.15
C SER A 72 -3.57 2.81 -6.87
N ALA A 73 -3.63 3.34 -5.65
CA ALA A 73 -4.60 4.36 -5.25
C ALA A 73 -4.44 5.65 -6.08
N ALA A 74 -3.22 6.16 -6.21
CA ALA A 74 -2.92 7.36 -6.99
C ALA A 74 -3.29 7.17 -8.48
N THR A 75 -3.05 5.98 -9.04
CA THR A 75 -3.46 5.62 -10.40
C THR A 75 -4.98 5.65 -10.54
N LEU A 76 -5.73 5.04 -9.62
CA LEU A 76 -7.19 5.02 -9.71
C LEU A 76 -7.80 6.41 -9.58
N TYR A 77 -7.31 7.25 -8.67
CA TYR A 77 -7.72 8.66 -8.61
C TYR A 77 -7.31 9.44 -9.86
N GLY A 78 -6.14 9.15 -10.43
CA GLY A 78 -5.70 9.73 -11.70
C GLY A 78 -6.64 9.36 -12.84
N LEU A 79 -7.02 8.09 -12.95
CA LEU A 79 -7.97 7.60 -13.96
C LEU A 79 -9.34 8.27 -13.80
N ALA A 80 -9.86 8.39 -12.57
CA ALA A 80 -11.09 9.15 -12.31
C ALA A 80 -10.98 10.59 -12.79
N SER A 81 -9.89 11.29 -12.45
CA SER A 81 -9.71 12.71 -12.75
C SER A 81 -9.47 13.00 -14.24
N PHE A 82 -8.66 12.19 -14.93
CA PHE A 82 -8.27 12.45 -16.32
C PHE A 82 -9.21 11.81 -17.36
N LEU A 83 -9.81 10.66 -17.06
CA LEU A 83 -10.70 9.94 -17.98
C LEU A 83 -12.19 10.10 -17.61
N ASN A 84 -12.49 10.85 -16.55
CA ASN A 84 -13.84 11.05 -16.03
C ASN A 84 -14.60 9.72 -15.79
N LEU A 85 -13.85 8.70 -15.33
CA LEU A 85 -14.43 7.40 -15.01
C LEU A 85 -15.21 7.46 -13.71
N SER A 86 -16.33 6.73 -13.65
CA SER A 86 -17.10 6.63 -12.42
C SER A 86 -16.28 5.97 -11.31
N ILE A 87 -16.23 6.65 -10.16
CA ILE A 87 -15.51 6.20 -8.98
C ILE A 87 -16.00 4.84 -8.49
N SER A 88 -17.27 4.49 -8.72
CA SER A 88 -17.86 3.21 -8.30
C SER A 88 -17.23 2.02 -9.04
N TRP A 89 -16.91 2.15 -10.33
CA TRP A 89 -16.20 1.11 -11.07
C TRP A 89 -14.76 0.96 -10.59
N LEU A 90 -14.10 2.09 -10.30
CA LEU A 90 -12.73 2.11 -9.77
C LEU A 90 -12.65 1.55 -8.34
N ALA A 91 -13.71 1.70 -7.54
CA ALA A 91 -13.82 1.12 -6.21
C ALA A 91 -13.78 -0.43 -6.27
N LEU A 92 -14.38 -1.07 -7.28
CA LEU A 92 -14.27 -2.52 -7.47
C LEU A 92 -12.84 -2.96 -7.72
N ILE A 93 -12.10 -2.20 -8.54
CA ILE A 93 -10.67 -2.44 -8.76
C ILE A 93 -9.89 -2.25 -7.45
N MET A 94 -10.22 -1.20 -6.68
CA MET A 94 -9.60 -0.93 -5.39
C MET A 94 -9.83 -2.05 -4.37
N ILE A 95 -11.03 -2.63 -4.31
CA ILE A 95 -11.33 -3.81 -3.47
C ILE A 95 -10.39 -4.95 -3.85
N SER A 96 -10.26 -5.25 -5.15
CA SER A 96 -9.41 -6.34 -5.61
C SER A 96 -7.93 -6.12 -5.27
N ALA A 97 -7.41 -4.91 -5.50
CA ALA A 97 -6.03 -4.55 -5.19
C ALA A 97 -5.75 -4.64 -3.68
N THR A 98 -6.67 -4.11 -2.86
CA THR A 98 -6.56 -4.15 -1.41
C THR A 98 -6.59 -5.59 -0.90
N CYS A 99 -7.52 -6.42 -1.38
CA CYS A 99 -7.61 -7.82 -0.97
C CYS A 99 -6.32 -8.59 -1.24
N LEU A 100 -5.74 -8.43 -2.44
CA LEU A 100 -4.48 -9.06 -2.80
C LEU A 100 -3.31 -8.57 -1.93
N LEU A 101 -3.24 -7.28 -1.65
CA LEU A 101 -2.18 -6.68 -0.85
C LEU A 101 -2.29 -7.09 0.63
N VAL A 102 -3.47 -7.12 1.22
CA VAL A 102 -3.66 -7.57 2.61
C VAL A 102 -3.42 -9.07 2.74
N TYR A 103 -3.88 -9.87 1.77
CA TYR A 103 -3.57 -11.30 1.70
C TYR A 103 -2.05 -11.54 1.67
N GLN A 104 -1.32 -10.79 0.83
CA GLN A 104 0.14 -10.88 0.73
C GLN A 104 0.81 -10.59 2.09
N ILE A 105 0.30 -9.64 2.89
CA ILE A 105 0.85 -9.35 4.22
C ILE A 105 0.62 -10.50 5.19
N ILE A 106 -0.61 -11.04 5.25
CA ILE A 106 -0.94 -12.18 6.10
C ILE A 106 -0.06 -13.39 5.77
N TRP A 107 0.09 -13.68 4.47
CA TRP A 107 0.91 -14.79 4.00
C TRP A 107 2.39 -14.61 4.37
N VAL A 108 2.98 -13.44 4.08
CA VAL A 108 4.40 -13.17 4.38
C VAL A 108 4.67 -13.21 5.89
N ASN A 109 3.76 -12.71 6.71
CA ASN A 109 3.91 -12.72 8.17
C ASN A 109 3.57 -14.07 8.82
N LYS A 110 3.32 -15.11 8.01
CA LYS A 110 2.98 -16.47 8.45
C LYS A 110 1.77 -16.51 9.40
N ILE A 111 0.83 -15.59 9.21
CA ILE A 111 -0.42 -15.55 9.98
C ILE A 111 -1.35 -16.61 9.39
N GLU A 112 -2.02 -17.38 10.25
CA GLU A 112 -2.99 -18.38 9.80
C GLU A 112 -4.12 -17.72 9.00
N LEU A 113 -4.38 -18.24 7.79
CA LEU A 113 -5.36 -17.65 6.88
C LEU A 113 -6.77 -17.62 7.49
N ARG A 114 -7.16 -18.65 8.24
CA ARG A 114 -8.48 -18.71 8.90
C ARG A 114 -8.69 -17.55 9.87
N ALA A 115 -7.68 -17.24 10.67
CA ALA A 115 -7.71 -16.10 11.59
C ALA A 115 -7.60 -14.76 10.85
N GLY A 116 -6.86 -14.70 9.74
CA GLY A 116 -6.64 -13.49 8.96
C GLY A 116 -7.78 -13.09 8.02
N LEU A 117 -8.61 -14.04 7.55
CA LEU A 117 -9.68 -13.80 6.57
C LEU A 117 -10.67 -12.68 6.95
N PRO A 118 -11.20 -12.63 8.20
CA PRO A 118 -12.08 -11.53 8.60
C PRO A 118 -11.38 -10.17 8.49
N TYR A 119 -10.11 -10.09 8.83
CA TYR A 119 -9.34 -8.84 8.77
C TYR A 119 -9.01 -8.42 7.33
N ILE A 120 -8.89 -9.36 6.38
CA ILE A 120 -8.81 -9.04 4.96
C ILE A 120 -10.09 -8.32 4.53
N LEU A 121 -11.26 -8.90 4.83
CA LEU A 121 -12.56 -8.34 4.45
C LEU A 121 -12.80 -6.97 5.11
N ILE A 122 -12.58 -6.87 6.42
CA ILE A 122 -12.76 -5.62 7.18
C ILE A 122 -11.82 -4.53 6.63
N SER A 123 -10.54 -4.84 6.41
CA SER A 123 -9.59 -3.86 5.86
C SER A 123 -10.00 -3.42 4.46
N CYS A 124 -10.45 -4.34 3.61
CA CYS A 124 -10.93 -4.01 2.27
C CYS A 124 -12.14 -3.07 2.30
N LEU A 125 -13.12 -3.33 3.16
CA LEU A 125 -14.31 -2.50 3.28
C LEU A 125 -13.95 -1.09 3.76
N ILE A 126 -13.21 -0.99 4.86
CA ILE A 126 -12.80 0.31 5.43
C ILE A 126 -12.01 1.12 4.39
N LEU A 127 -11.03 0.51 3.72
CA LEU A 127 -10.20 1.22 2.75
C LEU A 127 -10.96 1.61 1.48
N THR A 128 -11.96 0.83 1.08
CA THR A 128 -12.80 1.17 -0.08
C THR A 128 -13.77 2.30 0.25
N GLU A 129 -14.36 2.30 1.45
CA GLU A 129 -15.20 3.40 1.93
C GLU A 129 -14.39 4.69 2.06
N LEU A 130 -13.16 4.61 2.58
CA LEU A 130 -12.23 5.75 2.61
C LEU A 130 -11.84 6.19 1.20
N PHE A 131 -11.60 5.25 0.28
CA PHE A 131 -11.31 5.57 -1.12
C PHE A 131 -12.43 6.40 -1.74
N TRP A 132 -13.67 5.97 -1.53
CA TRP A 132 -14.85 6.70 -2.01
C TRP A 132 -14.99 8.05 -1.31
N SER A 133 -14.82 8.11 0.01
CA SER A 133 -14.95 9.35 0.78
C SER A 133 -13.94 10.42 0.36
N ILE A 134 -12.68 10.01 0.15
CA ILE A 134 -11.60 10.90 -0.31
C ILE A 134 -11.87 11.42 -1.72
N SER A 135 -12.59 10.67 -2.57
CA SER A 135 -12.91 11.11 -3.94
C SER A 135 -13.77 12.38 -4.01
N PHE A 136 -14.49 12.70 -2.92
CA PHE A 136 -15.28 13.93 -2.82
C PHE A 136 -14.45 15.14 -2.39
N LEU A 137 -13.21 14.94 -1.94
CA LEU A 137 -12.33 16.02 -1.53
C LEU A 137 -11.63 16.62 -2.77
N PRO A 138 -11.37 17.94 -2.79
CA PRO A 138 -10.73 18.63 -3.91
C PRO A 138 -9.21 18.41 -3.92
N PHE A 139 -8.79 17.14 -3.88
CA PHE A 139 -7.39 16.75 -3.89
C PHE A 139 -6.94 16.38 -5.30
N ASN A 140 -5.66 16.67 -5.59
CA ASN A 140 -5.02 16.01 -6.72
C ASN A 140 -4.85 14.50 -6.43
N TYR A 141 -4.67 13.71 -7.50
CA TYR A 141 -4.56 12.26 -7.40
C TYR A 141 -3.41 11.78 -6.51
N ASN A 142 -2.31 12.53 -6.43
CA ASN A 142 -1.16 12.21 -5.57
C ASN A 142 -1.48 12.36 -4.09
N ILE A 143 -2.12 13.46 -3.71
CA ILE A 143 -2.54 13.74 -2.34
C ILE A 143 -3.61 12.74 -1.92
N ALA A 144 -4.62 12.51 -2.76
CA ALA A 144 -5.67 11.52 -2.50
C ALA A 144 -5.09 10.11 -2.30
N GLY A 145 -4.20 9.67 -3.20
CA GLY A 145 -3.53 8.38 -3.10
C GLY A 145 -2.66 8.25 -1.85
N LEU A 146 -1.91 9.31 -1.50
CA LEU A 146 -1.05 9.31 -0.32
C LEU A 146 -1.84 9.33 0.99
N SER A 147 -2.92 10.12 1.06
CA SER A 147 -3.85 10.13 2.19
C SER A 147 -4.42 8.74 2.44
N LEU A 148 -4.89 8.07 1.39
CA LEU A 148 -5.40 6.70 1.52
C LEU A 148 -4.30 5.71 1.91
N ALA A 149 -3.08 5.85 1.37
CA ALA A 149 -1.94 5.01 1.74
C ALA A 149 -1.49 5.19 3.20
N ILE A 150 -1.70 6.35 3.81
CA ILE A 150 -1.48 6.54 5.25
C ILE A 150 -2.55 5.79 6.05
N CYS A 151 -3.82 5.90 5.67
CA CYS A 151 -4.89 5.12 6.29
C CYS A 151 -4.60 3.61 6.19
N TYR A 152 -4.13 3.15 5.02
CA TYR A 152 -3.66 1.79 4.80
C TYR A 152 -2.56 1.38 5.79
N TYR A 153 -1.51 2.20 5.92
CA TYR A 153 -0.42 1.94 6.86
C TYR A 153 -0.93 1.77 8.30
N VAL A 154 -1.82 2.66 8.75
CA VAL A 154 -2.40 2.60 10.09
C VAL A 154 -3.21 1.33 10.29
N ILE A 155 -4.17 1.05 9.39
CA ILE A 155 -5.07 -0.11 9.50
C ILE A 155 -4.27 -1.41 9.52
N ILE A 156 -3.36 -1.58 8.57
CA ILE A 156 -2.54 -2.79 8.47
C ILE A 156 -1.57 -2.94 9.64
N GLY A 157 -1.00 -1.83 10.13
CA GLY A 157 -0.19 -1.82 11.33
C GLY A 157 -0.96 -2.34 12.55
N LEU A 158 -2.19 -1.87 12.75
CA LEU A 158 -3.06 -2.29 13.84
C LEU A 158 -3.49 -3.76 13.70
N VAL A 159 -3.97 -4.15 12.51
CA VAL A 159 -4.39 -5.53 12.20
C VAL A 159 -3.25 -6.51 12.46
N LYS A 160 -2.04 -6.21 11.96
CA LYS A 160 -0.86 -7.05 12.15
C LYS A 160 -0.52 -7.19 13.64
N ASN A 161 -0.47 -6.09 14.40
CA ASN A 161 -0.14 -6.15 15.82
C ASN A 161 -1.20 -6.87 16.64
N HIS A 162 -2.48 -6.72 16.28
CA HIS A 162 -3.58 -7.45 16.89
C HIS A 162 -3.47 -8.96 16.65
N LEU A 163 -3.25 -9.38 15.40
CA LEU A 163 -3.10 -10.79 15.03
C LEU A 163 -1.88 -11.45 15.67
N PHE A 164 -0.84 -10.68 16.00
CA PHE A 164 0.31 -11.17 16.76
C PHE A 164 0.11 -11.17 18.28
N ASN A 165 -1.07 -10.79 18.79
CA ASN A 165 -1.32 -10.57 20.23
C ASN A 165 -0.30 -9.61 20.88
N LYS A 166 0.21 -8.66 20.08
CA LYS A 166 1.20 -7.65 20.48
C LYS A 166 0.60 -6.25 20.50
N LEU A 167 -0.72 -6.13 20.46
CA LEU A 167 -1.41 -4.85 20.47
C LEU A 167 -1.45 -4.31 21.91
N ASP A 168 -0.79 -3.18 22.12
CA ASP A 168 -0.82 -2.41 23.36
C ASP A 168 -1.33 -0.99 23.08
N ALA A 169 -1.75 -0.30 24.13
CA ALA A 169 -2.24 1.07 24.03
C ALA A 169 -1.17 2.01 23.44
N VAL A 170 0.11 1.71 23.70
CA VAL A 170 1.24 2.48 23.17
C VAL A 170 1.31 2.37 21.65
N LYS A 171 1.32 1.16 21.06
CA LYS A 171 1.34 1.00 19.59
C LYS A 171 0.12 1.59 18.94
N VAL A 172 -1.07 1.39 19.53
CA VAL A 172 -2.30 2.01 19.01
C VAL A 172 -2.12 3.52 18.92
N LYS A 173 -1.68 4.15 20.01
CA LYS A 173 -1.41 5.59 20.06
C LYS A 173 -0.32 6.00 19.05
N THR A 174 0.75 5.22 18.90
CA THR A 174 1.84 5.51 17.96
C THR A 174 1.35 5.48 16.51
N TYR A 175 0.60 4.45 16.10
CA TYR A 175 0.06 4.38 14.73
C TYR A 175 -0.93 5.51 14.45
N LEU A 176 -1.83 5.81 15.40
CA LEU A 176 -2.80 6.89 15.24
C LEU A 176 -2.14 8.27 15.20
N LEU A 177 -1.17 8.54 16.08
CA LEU A 177 -0.43 9.81 16.07
C LEU A 177 0.39 9.97 14.80
N LEU A 178 1.11 8.92 14.38
CA LEU A 178 1.90 8.96 13.16
C LEU A 178 0.98 9.22 11.95
N GLY A 179 -0.13 8.49 11.85
CA GLY A 179 -1.13 8.71 10.80
C GLY A 179 -1.68 10.13 10.79
N LEU A 180 -2.05 10.66 11.97
CA LEU A 180 -2.59 12.01 12.11
C LEU A 180 -1.57 13.10 11.75
N ILE A 181 -0.32 12.95 12.19
CA ILE A 181 0.77 13.89 11.85
C ILE A 181 1.04 13.85 10.34
N SER A 182 1.15 12.65 9.76
CA SER A 182 1.40 12.50 8.33
C SER A 182 0.26 13.05 7.48
N LEU A 183 -0.99 12.78 7.84
CA LEU A 183 -2.16 13.36 7.16
C LEU A 183 -2.18 14.88 7.29
N SER A 184 -1.97 15.42 8.49
CA SER A 184 -1.90 16.87 8.71
C SER A 184 -0.84 17.52 7.82
N LEU A 185 0.38 16.97 7.78
CA LEU A 185 1.47 17.49 6.96
C LEU A 185 1.11 17.53 5.47
N ILE A 186 0.49 16.48 4.95
CA ILE A 186 0.08 16.43 3.54
C ILE A 186 -1.04 17.42 3.26
N LEU A 187 -2.04 17.52 4.14
CA LEU A 187 -3.15 18.44 3.98
C LEU A 187 -2.72 19.92 4.07
N PHE A 188 -1.70 20.23 4.88
CA PHE A 188 -1.11 21.57 4.94
C PHE A 188 -0.23 21.90 3.74
N THR A 189 0.45 20.90 3.16
CA THR A 189 1.28 21.08 1.96
C THR A 189 0.48 20.94 0.67
N ALA A 190 -0.78 20.49 0.76
CA ALA A 190 -1.69 20.39 -0.35
C ALA A 190 -1.88 21.76 -0.99
N ARG A 191 -1.48 21.88 -2.27
CA ARG A 191 -2.01 22.93 -3.12
C ARG A 191 -3.41 22.51 -3.52
N TRP A 192 -4.38 23.07 -2.82
CA TRP A 192 -5.79 22.97 -3.13
C TRP A 192 -6.00 23.44 -4.57
N VAL A 193 -6.72 22.64 -5.36
CA VAL A 193 -7.06 22.95 -6.76
C VAL A 193 -8.14 24.02 -6.81
#